data_AF-A0A529Q2Z9-F1
#
_entry.id   AF-A0A529Q2Z9-F1
#
_cell.length_a   1.000
_cell.length_b   1.000
_cell.length_c   1.000
_cell.angle_alpha   90.00
_cell.angle_beta   90.00
_cell.angle_gamma   90.00
#
_symmetry.space_group_name_H-M   'P 1'
#
loop_
_entity.id
_entity.type
_entity.pdbx_description
1 polymer ?
#
loop_
_entity_poly.entity_id
_entity_poly.type
_entity_poly.pdbx_seq_one_letter_code
_entity_poly.pdbx_strand_id
1 'polypeptide(L)' 'MKTFLLQFFTWWNSQTLGTRFHTWRFGKKVGEDEAGNVYY' A
#
# COMPACT_ATOMS: atom_id res chain seq x y z
N MET A 1 -11.30 -13.32 3.04
CA MET A 1 -10.27 -14.26 3.53
C MET A 1 -9.25 -14.68 2.46
N LYS A 2 -9.63 -14.91 1.19
CA LYS A 2 -8.68 -15.34 0.12
C LYS A 2 -7.56 -14.33 -0.19
N THR A 3 -7.85 -13.04 -0.13
CA THR A 3 -6.90 -11.96 -0.46
C THR A 3 -5.75 -11.80 0.54
N PHE A 4 -5.95 -12.16 1.82
CA PHE A 4 -4.92 -12.03 2.85
C PHE A 4 -3.85 -13.12 2.74
N LEU A 5 -4.26 -14.36 2.45
CA LEU A 5 -3.33 -15.47 2.17
C LEU A 5 -2.60 -15.26 0.84
N LEU A 6 -3.28 -14.75 -0.19
CA LEU A 6 -2.63 -14.42 -1.46
C LEU A 6 -1.54 -13.36 -1.30
N GLN A 7 -1.69 -12.35 -0.43
CA GLN A 7 -0.63 -11.37 -0.18
C GLN A 7 0.69 -11.98 0.32
N PHE A 8 0.65 -13.14 1.00
CA PHE A 8 1.88 -13.85 1.39
C PHE A 8 2.54 -14.56 0.21
N PHE A 9 1.75 -15.17 -0.68
CA PHE A 9 2.27 -15.93 -1.83
C PHE A 9 2.52 -15.07 -3.08
N THR A 10 1.92 -13.88 -3.15
CA THR A 10 2.09 -12.88 -4.21
C THR A 10 2.63 -11.59 -3.62
N TRP A 11 3.68 -11.70 -2.81
CA TRP A 11 4.33 -10.57 -2.13
C TRP A 11 4.89 -9.50 -3.09
N TRP A 12 5.00 -9.83 -4.40
CA TRP A 12 5.37 -8.91 -5.48
C TRP A 12 4.18 -8.17 -6.13
N ASN A 13 2.93 -8.52 -5.79
CA ASN A 13 1.75 -8.00 -6.49
C ASN A 13 1.17 -6.71 -5.85
N SER A 14 1.68 -6.28 -4.71
CA SER A 14 1.24 -5.07 -4.01
C SER A 14 2.23 -4.65 -2.93
N GLN A 15 2.02 -3.46 -2.37
CA GLN A 15 2.73 -3.04 -1.17
C GLN A 15 2.59 -4.07 -0.04
N THR A 16 3.70 -4.40 0.60
CA THR A 16 3.72 -5.31 1.75
C THR A 16 3.01 -4.69 2.95
N LEU A 17 2.62 -5.50 3.94
CA LEU A 17 2.07 -5.00 5.21
C LEU A 17 3.04 -4.05 5.93
N GLY A 18 4.36 -4.26 5.78
CA GLY A 18 5.39 -3.39 6.34
C GLY A 18 5.39 -1.99 5.70
N THR A 19 5.33 -1.94 4.36
CA THR A 19 5.20 -0.67 3.63
C THR A 19 3.90 0.05 4.02
N ARG A 20 2.78 -0.66 4.11
CA ARG A 20 1.49 -0.09 4.56
C ARG A 20 1.57 0.49 5.96
N PHE A 21 2.19 -0.22 6.89
CA PHE A 21 2.35 0.25 8.27
C PHE A 21 3.25 1.49 8.34
N HIS A 22 4.36 1.50 7.59
CA HIS A 22 5.26 2.63 7.52
C HIS A 22 4.58 3.87 6.92
N THR A 23 3.87 3.71 5.80
CA THR A 23 3.09 4.80 5.18
C THR A 23 1.97 5.29 6.09
N TRP A 24 1.32 4.41 6.86
CA TRP A 24 0.31 4.85 7.83
C TRP A 24 0.91 5.60 9.02
N ARG A 25 2.07 5.18 9.51
CA ARG A 25 2.70 5.75 10.71
C ARG A 25 3.53 7.01 10.44
N PHE A 26 4.08 7.13 9.23
CA PHE A 26 5.02 8.18 8.84
C PHE A 26 4.70 8.86 7.51
N GLY A 27 3.84 8.26 6.67
CA GLY A 27 3.48 8.84 5.39
C GLY A 27 2.67 10.10 5.57
N LYS A 28 3.01 11.14 4.81
CA LYS A 28 2.34 12.44 4.83
C LYS A 28 1.80 12.66 3.42
N LYS A 29 0.47 12.66 3.27
CA LYS A 29 -0.18 12.90 1.98
C LYS A 29 0.41 14.14 1.31
N VAL A 30 1.14 13.94 0.21
CA VAL A 30 1.81 14.99 -0.58
C VAL A 30 0.84 15.57 -1.58
N GLY A 31 -0.04 14.74 -2.15
CA GLY A 31 -0.99 15.17 -3.15
C GLY A 31 -1.73 13.99 -3.79
N GLU A 32 -2.59 14.34 -4.74
CA GLU A 32 -3.38 13.40 -5.52
C GLU A 32 -3.35 13.88 -6.97
N ASP A 33 -3.07 12.97 -7.90
CA ASP A 33 -3.08 13.30 -9.33
C ASP A 33 -4.50 13.22 -9.92
N GLU A 34 -4.64 13.65 -11.17
CA GLU A 34 -5.92 13.61 -11.91
C GLU A 34 -6.40 12.18 -12.22
N ALA A 35 -5.52 11.19 -12.09
CA ALA A 35 -5.83 9.77 -12.24
C ALA A 35 -6.27 9.12 -10.91
N GLY A 36 -6.28 9.87 -9.80
CA GLY A 36 -6.66 9.40 -8.46
C GLY A 36 -5.57 8.63 -7.71
N ASN A 37 -4.31 8.70 -8.16
CA ASN A 37 -3.19 8.16 -7.41
C ASN A 37 -2.85 9.10 -6.25
N VAL A 38 -2.86 8.56 -5.04
CA VAL A 38 -2.51 9.30 -3.83
C VAL A 38 -1.05 9.05 -3.46
N TYR A 39 -0.28 10.14 -3.38
CA TYR A 39 1.11 10.11 -2.98
C TYR A 39 1.21 10.45 -1.48
N TYR A 40 1.89 9.59 -0.73
CA TYR A 40 2.10 9.69 0.72
C TYR A 40 3.59 9.81 1.06
#